data_AF-A0A673NK23-F1
#
_entry.id   AF-A0A673NK23-F1
#
_cell.length_a   1.000
_cell.length_b   1.000
_cell.length_c   1.000
_cell.angle_alpha   90.00
_cell.angle_beta   90.00
_cell.angle_gamma   90.00
#
_symmetry.space_group_name_H-M   'P 1'
#
loop_
_entity.id
_entity.type
_entity.pdbx_description
1 polymer ?
#
loop_
_entity_poly.entity_id
_entity_poly.type
_entity_poly.pdbx_seq_one_letter_code
_entity_poly.pdbx_strand_id
1 'polypeptide(L)'
;MQLCFHLQHAHNKELKTEGFSLESCRSMIALMDTDGTGHLNLQEFKHLWNKIKKWKLVFTRYDTDKSSTISSFEMRNALTEAGFQLNNQLYDIICMRYANEHMELDFDSYISCLVRLEGMFRAFRAFDRDGDGIIKLNVFEWLQLTMYA
;
A
#
# COMPACT_ATOMS: atom_id res chain seq x y z
N MET A 1 -4.37 14.41 12.60
CA MET A 1 -5.01 15.33 11.64
C MET A 1 -4.01 16.08 10.75
N GLN A 2 -2.94 16.64 11.31
CA GLN A 2 -1.91 17.41 10.55
C GLN A 2 -1.08 16.57 9.55
N LEU A 3 -0.98 15.26 9.76
CA LEU A 3 -0.30 14.30 8.87
C LEU A 3 -1.15 13.86 7.67
N CYS A 4 -2.45 13.61 7.85
CA CYS A 4 -3.38 13.45 6.73
C CYS A 4 -3.33 14.68 5.82
N PHE A 5 -3.22 15.88 6.40
CA PHE A 5 -3.08 17.11 5.63
C PHE A 5 -1.82 17.12 4.74
N HIS A 6 -0.67 16.65 5.23
CA HIS A 6 0.55 16.56 4.42
C HIS A 6 0.48 15.47 3.33
N LEU A 7 -0.21 14.35 3.58
CA LEU A 7 -0.45 13.31 2.58
C LEU A 7 -1.47 13.76 1.52
N GLN A 8 -2.57 14.37 1.94
CA GLN A 8 -3.58 14.94 1.04
C GLN A 8 -3.00 16.07 0.17
N HIS A 9 -2.12 16.90 0.74
CA HIS A 9 -1.46 18.00 0.02
C HIS A 9 -0.07 17.63 -0.51
N ALA A 10 0.25 16.34 -0.63
CA ALA A 10 1.39 15.87 -1.41
C ALA A 10 1.09 16.05 -2.91
N HIS A 11 0.78 17.29 -3.30
CA HIS A 11 0.44 17.68 -4.66
C HIS A 11 1.72 17.63 -5.49
N ASN A 12 1.77 16.67 -6.40
CA ASN A 12 2.93 16.46 -7.23
C ASN A 12 2.73 17.17 -8.57
N LYS A 13 3.47 18.25 -8.86
CA LYS A 13 3.34 18.97 -10.14
C LYS A 13 3.56 18.11 -11.39
N GLU A 14 4.21 16.94 -11.24
CA GLU A 14 4.49 15.99 -12.33
C GLU A 14 3.37 14.96 -12.56
N LEU A 15 2.48 14.73 -11.59
CA LEU A 15 1.35 13.79 -11.70
C LEU A 15 0.06 14.58 -11.44
N LYS A 16 -0.89 14.58 -12.37
CA LYS A 16 -2.19 15.28 -12.18
C LYS A 16 -3.11 14.52 -11.21
N THR A 17 -2.66 14.31 -9.98
CA THR A 17 -3.39 13.57 -8.95
C THR A 17 -3.86 14.54 -7.87
N GLU A 18 -5.11 14.40 -7.42
CA GLU A 18 -5.70 15.24 -6.37
C GLU A 18 -5.12 14.97 -4.96
N GLY A 19 -4.18 14.02 -4.84
CA GLY A 19 -3.60 13.58 -3.57
C GLY A 19 -4.17 12.23 -3.15
N PHE A 20 -3.95 11.84 -1.90
CA PHE A 20 -4.52 10.61 -1.33
C PHE A 20 -5.92 10.85 -0.80
N SER A 21 -6.84 9.90 -1.03
CA SER A 21 -8.15 9.94 -0.40
C SER A 21 -8.04 9.85 1.14
N LEU A 22 -9.09 10.31 1.84
CA LEU A 22 -9.12 10.21 3.30
C LEU A 22 -9.10 8.76 3.77
N GLU A 23 -9.74 7.85 3.03
CA GLU A 23 -9.74 6.42 3.31
C GLU A 23 -8.33 5.85 3.18
N SER A 24 -7.65 6.13 2.06
CA SER A 24 -6.26 5.75 1.83
C SER A 24 -5.35 6.25 2.95
N CYS A 25 -5.50 7.52 3.36
CA CYS A 25 -4.71 8.08 4.47
C CYS A 25 -4.96 7.32 5.78
N ARG A 26 -6.22 6.99 6.11
CA ARG A 26 -6.56 6.24 7.33
C ARG A 26 -5.95 4.83 7.29
N SER A 27 -6.09 4.13 6.17
CA SER A 27 -5.50 2.81 5.99
C SER A 27 -3.97 2.85 6.08
N MET A 28 -3.32 3.83 5.45
CA MET A 28 -1.86 3.98 5.52
C MET A 28 -1.36 4.21 6.94
N ILE A 29 -2.09 5.01 7.73
CA ILE A 29 -1.77 5.22 9.14
C ILE A 29 -1.93 3.91 9.91
N ALA A 30 -3.10 3.27 9.83
CA ALA A 30 -3.38 2.06 10.60
C ALA A 30 -2.40 0.92 10.28
N LEU A 31 -1.98 0.79 9.02
CA LEU A 31 -1.00 -0.20 8.58
C LEU A 31 0.42 0.12 9.04
N MET A 32 0.77 1.38 9.29
CA MET A 32 2.12 1.80 9.70
C MET A 32 2.27 2.05 11.19
N ASP A 33 1.16 2.22 11.90
CA ASP A 33 1.09 2.41 13.34
C ASP A 33 1.46 1.10 14.05
N THR A 34 2.72 1.02 14.47
CA THR A 34 3.28 -0.16 15.13
C THR A 34 3.13 -0.11 16.65
N ASP A 35 2.94 1.09 17.21
CA ASP A 35 2.74 1.30 18.64
C ASP A 35 1.26 1.32 19.05
N GLY A 36 0.34 1.28 18.09
CA GLY A 36 -1.11 1.19 18.29
C GLY A 36 -1.73 2.48 18.83
N THR A 37 -1.07 3.62 18.64
CA THR A 37 -1.51 4.91 19.20
C THR A 37 -2.66 5.56 18.43
N GLY A 38 -2.99 5.03 17.24
CA GLY A 38 -3.91 5.60 16.26
C GLY A 38 -3.27 6.69 15.40
N HIS A 39 -1.98 6.98 15.57
CA HIS A 39 -1.26 8.07 14.91
C HIS A 39 0.17 7.64 14.56
N LEU A 40 0.76 8.26 13.53
CA LEU A 40 2.16 8.00 13.21
C LEU A 40 3.09 8.90 14.01
N ASN A 41 4.02 8.29 14.72
CA ASN A 41 5.16 9.02 15.26
C ASN A 41 6.16 9.37 14.13
N LEU A 42 7.18 10.18 14.44
CA LEU A 42 8.12 10.67 13.42
C LEU A 42 8.89 9.54 12.72
N GLN A 43 9.22 8.47 13.44
CA GLN A 43 9.96 7.34 12.87
C GLN A 43 9.10 6.54 11.89
N GLU A 44 7.86 6.25 12.28
CA GLU A 44 6.88 5.56 11.44
C GLU A 44 6.54 6.38 10.19
N PHE A 45 6.31 7.68 10.36
CA PHE A 45 6.08 8.58 9.23
C PHE A 45 7.28 8.61 8.28
N LYS A 46 8.51 8.74 8.80
CA LYS A 46 9.72 8.73 7.96
C LYS A 46 9.85 7.40 7.21
N HIS A 47 9.51 6.28 7.85
CA HIS A 47 9.52 4.98 7.21
C HIS A 47 8.52 4.89 6.07
N LEU A 48 7.24 5.24 6.32
CA LEU A 48 6.18 5.27 5.32
C LEU A 48 6.54 6.20 4.16
N TRP A 49 6.99 7.41 4.46
CA TRP A 49 7.33 8.42 3.45
C TRP A 49 8.46 7.96 2.53
N ASN A 50 9.48 7.30 3.07
CA ASN A 50 10.56 6.74 2.27
C ASN A 50 10.06 5.62 1.34
N LYS A 51 9.08 4.82 1.76
CA LYS A 51 8.46 3.80 0.91
C LYS A 51 7.61 4.42 -0.20
N ILE A 52 6.74 5.37 0.13
CA ILE A 52 5.93 6.10 -0.85
C ILE A 52 6.82 6.75 -1.92
N LYS A 53 7.95 7.38 -1.53
CA LYS A 53 8.92 7.93 -2.49
C LYS A 53 9.50 6.90 -3.44
N LYS A 54 9.88 5.72 -2.94
CA LYS A 54 10.41 4.63 -3.76
C LYS A 54 9.35 4.10 -4.72
N TRP A 55 8.15 3.83 -4.23
CA TRP A 55 7.06 3.32 -5.05
C TRP A 55 6.56 4.32 -6.08
N LYS A 56 6.60 5.62 -5.76
CA LYS A 56 6.36 6.68 -6.73
C LYS A 56 7.36 6.65 -7.88
N LEU A 57 8.64 6.44 -7.60
CA LEU A 57 9.65 6.35 -8.65
C LEU A 57 9.41 5.15 -9.58
N VAL A 58 8.94 4.03 -9.02
CA VAL A 58 8.49 2.87 -9.81
C VAL A 58 7.27 3.24 -10.63
N PHE A 59 6.26 3.88 -10.02
CA PHE A 59 5.04 4.29 -10.70
C PHE A 59 5.32 5.14 -11.94
N THR A 60 6.10 6.21 -11.78
CA THR A 60 6.48 7.11 -12.88
C THR A 60 7.30 6.42 -13.97
N ARG A 61 7.98 5.31 -13.67
CA ARG A 61 8.70 4.53 -14.68
C ARG A 61 7.77 3.66 -15.53
N TYR A 62 6.72 3.12 -14.93
CA TYR A 62 5.76 2.24 -15.61
C TYR A 62 4.58 3.01 -16.23
N ASP A 63 4.29 4.23 -15.79
CA ASP A 63 3.38 5.18 -16.44
C ASP A 63 4.04 5.77 -17.72
N THR A 64 4.28 4.91 -18.71
CA THR A 64 5.07 5.25 -19.91
C THR A 64 4.34 6.19 -20.86
N ASP A 65 3.01 6.10 -20.89
CA ASP A 65 2.12 6.93 -21.70
C ASP A 65 1.70 8.22 -21.00
N LYS A 66 2.10 8.41 -19.73
CA LYS A 66 1.74 9.56 -18.88
C LYS A 66 0.23 9.68 -18.69
N SER A 67 -0.47 8.56 -18.71
CA SER A 67 -1.89 8.43 -18.33
C SER A 67 -2.12 8.80 -16.86
N SER A 68 -1.07 8.82 -16.03
CA SER A 68 -1.17 8.91 -14.57
C SER A 68 -1.87 7.69 -13.95
N THR A 69 -1.89 6.57 -14.67
CA THR A 69 -2.36 5.27 -14.20
C THR A 69 -1.35 4.18 -14.56
N ILE A 70 -1.51 3.00 -13.97
CA ILE A 70 -0.76 1.78 -14.34
C ILE A 70 -1.79 0.76 -14.79
N SER A 71 -1.64 0.26 -16.01
CA SER A 71 -2.50 -0.81 -16.50
C SER A 71 -2.25 -2.12 -15.74
N SER A 72 -3.26 -2.99 -15.67
CA SER A 72 -3.11 -4.35 -15.11
C SER A 72 -1.96 -5.15 -15.74
N PHE A 73 -1.58 -4.87 -17.00
CA PHE A 73 -0.44 -5.46 -17.68
C PHE A 73 0.91 -4.98 -17.11
N GLU A 74 1.04 -3.68 -16.84
CA GLU A 74 2.25 -3.08 -16.26
C GLU A 74 2.38 -3.37 -14.76
N MET A 75 1.25 -3.53 -14.07
CA MET A 75 1.16 -3.72 -12.63
C MET A 75 2.05 -4.87 -12.13
N ARG A 76 2.12 -5.98 -12.86
CA ARG A 76 2.95 -7.13 -12.46
C ARG A 76 4.43 -6.75 -12.34
N ASN A 77 4.95 -6.03 -13.32
CA ASN A 77 6.34 -5.60 -13.34
C ASN A 77 6.59 -4.51 -12.29
N ALA A 78 5.66 -3.56 -12.15
CA ALA A 78 5.73 -2.51 -11.13
C ALA A 78 5.76 -3.10 -9.72
N LEU A 79 4.89 -4.05 -9.39
CA LEU A 79 4.84 -4.72 -8.09
C LEU A 79 6.12 -5.52 -7.81
N THR A 80 6.65 -6.20 -8.84
CA THR A 80 7.91 -6.95 -8.73
C THR A 80 9.09 -6.01 -8.44
N GLU A 81 9.19 -4.89 -9.16
CA GLU A 81 10.23 -3.88 -8.92
C GLU A 81 10.07 -3.17 -7.57
N ALA A 82 8.83 -3.01 -7.09
CA ALA A 82 8.53 -2.53 -5.75
C ALA A 82 8.92 -3.53 -4.64
N GLY A 83 9.29 -4.76 -5.00
CA GLY A 83 9.78 -5.80 -4.08
C GLY A 83 8.76 -6.89 -3.73
N PHE A 84 7.62 -6.97 -4.42
CA PHE A 84 6.56 -7.92 -4.15
C PHE A 84 6.53 -9.03 -5.21
N GLN A 85 6.84 -10.26 -4.78
CA GLN A 85 6.72 -11.46 -5.61
C GLN A 85 5.39 -12.15 -5.26
N LEU A 86 4.41 -12.01 -6.15
CA LEU A 86 3.06 -12.53 -5.95
C LEU A 86 2.75 -13.61 -6.99
N ASN A 87 1.83 -14.51 -6.66
CA ASN A 87 1.31 -15.47 -7.63
C ASN A 87 0.17 -14.84 -8.48
N ASN A 88 -0.25 -15.52 -9.54
CA ASN A 88 -1.31 -15.02 -10.44
C ASN A 88 -2.62 -14.69 -9.71
N GLN A 89 -3.03 -15.55 -8.76
CA GLN A 89 -4.27 -15.34 -8.02
C GLN A 89 -4.25 -14.05 -7.19
N LEU A 90 -3.10 -13.71 -6.59
CA LEU A 90 -2.95 -12.47 -5.84
C LEU A 90 -2.97 -11.25 -6.75
N TYR A 91 -2.40 -11.32 -7.96
CA TYR A 91 -2.54 -10.25 -8.94
C TYR A 91 -4.01 -10.03 -9.34
N ASP A 92 -4.77 -11.10 -9.55
CA ASP A 92 -6.20 -11.00 -9.88
C ASP A 92 -7.00 -10.34 -8.74
N ILE A 93 -6.71 -10.70 -7.49
CA ILE A 93 -7.32 -10.06 -6.31
C ILE A 93 -6.99 -8.57 -6.24
N ILE A 94 -5.74 -8.19 -6.54
CA ILE A 94 -5.34 -6.78 -6.57
C ILE A 94 -6.11 -6.03 -7.65
N CYS A 95 -6.19 -6.57 -8.87
CA CYS A 95 -6.99 -5.98 -9.95
C CYS A 95 -8.45 -5.79 -9.52
N MET A 96 -9.09 -6.83 -8.97
CA MET A 96 -10.49 -6.77 -8.55
C MET A 96 -10.76 -5.73 -7.46
N ARG A 97 -9.78 -5.43 -6.61
CA ARG A 97 -9.96 -4.52 -5.46
C ARG A 97 -9.53 -3.08 -5.74
N TYR A 98 -8.48 -2.88 -6.55
CA TYR A 98 -7.80 -1.59 -6.69
C TYR A 98 -7.83 -1.01 -8.10
N ALA A 99 -8.14 -1.81 -9.13
CA ALA A 99 -8.27 -1.28 -10.48
C ALA A 99 -9.64 -0.60 -10.68
N ASN A 100 -9.66 0.42 -11.53
CA ASN A 100 -10.88 1.07 -11.99
C ASN A 100 -11.58 0.24 -13.08
N GLU A 101 -12.67 0.79 -13.64
CA GLU A 101 -13.44 0.15 -14.72
C GLU A 101 -12.65 -0.11 -16.02
N HIS A 102 -11.51 0.54 -16.19
CA HIS A 102 -10.59 0.36 -17.31
C HIS A 102 -9.45 -0.63 -17.02
N MET A 103 -9.48 -1.32 -15.87
CA MET A 103 -8.42 -2.22 -15.42
C MET A 103 -7.07 -1.50 -15.19
N GLU A 104 -7.15 -0.25 -14.72
CA GLU A 104 -6.01 0.60 -14.42
C GLU A 104 -6.00 1.01 -12.93
N LEU A 105 -4.81 1.14 -12.36
CA LEU A 105 -4.61 1.63 -11.00
C LEU A 105 -4.14 3.08 -11.07
N ASP A 106 -4.90 4.00 -10.50
CA ASP A 106 -4.40 5.35 -10.25
C ASP A 106 -3.34 5.36 -9.13
N PHE A 107 -2.66 6.50 -8.96
CA PHE A 107 -1.59 6.63 -7.99
C PHE A 107 -2.03 6.36 -6.54
N ASP A 108 -3.24 6.81 -6.17
CA ASP A 108 -3.78 6.60 -4.82
C ASP A 108 -4.02 5.11 -4.55
N SER A 109 -4.67 4.42 -5.49
CA SER A 109 -4.98 2.99 -5.42
C SER A 109 -3.71 2.14 -5.44
N TYR A 110 -2.73 2.52 -6.26
CA TYR A 110 -1.42 1.87 -6.32
C TYR A 110 -0.68 1.94 -4.98
N ILE A 111 -0.54 3.14 -4.39
CA ILE A 111 0.14 3.28 -3.08
C ILE A 111 -0.66 2.59 -1.98
N SER A 112 -1.99 2.71 -1.98
CA SER A 112 -2.85 2.06 -0.99
C SER A 112 -2.72 0.54 -1.03
N CYS A 113 -2.64 -0.04 -2.22
CA CYS A 113 -2.37 -1.46 -2.41
C CYS A 113 -1.01 -1.85 -1.82
N LEU A 114 0.05 -1.10 -2.14
CA LEU A 114 1.41 -1.40 -1.68
C LEU A 114 1.58 -1.28 -0.16
N VAL A 115 0.98 -0.25 0.45
CA VAL A 115 0.99 -0.10 1.91
C VAL A 115 0.25 -1.26 2.58
N ARG A 116 -0.88 -1.72 2.00
CA ARG A 116 -1.62 -2.88 2.51
C ARG A 116 -0.83 -4.17 2.37
N LEU A 117 -0.24 -4.45 1.20
CA LEU A 117 0.61 -5.61 0.98
C LEU A 117 1.78 -5.64 1.98
N GLU A 118 2.49 -4.52 2.12
CA GLU A 118 3.59 -4.37 3.07
C GLU A 118 3.15 -4.68 4.51
N GLY A 119 2.04 -4.07 4.96
CA GLY A 119 1.53 -4.28 6.31
C GLY A 119 1.13 -5.73 6.55
N MET A 120 0.46 -6.37 5.59
CA MET A 120 0.06 -7.78 5.69
C MET A 120 1.27 -8.72 5.74
N PHE A 121 2.29 -8.51 4.89
CA PHE A 121 3.53 -9.28 4.97
C PHE A 121 4.27 -9.08 6.29
N ARG A 122 4.28 -7.85 6.82
CA ARG A 122 4.91 -7.55 8.12
C ARG A 122 4.16 -8.21 9.27
N ALA A 123 2.84 -8.13 9.28
CA ALA A 123 1.99 -8.78 10.28
C ALA A 123 2.18 -10.29 10.24
N PHE A 124 2.12 -10.91 9.05
CA PHE A 124 2.34 -12.34 8.88
C PHE A 124 3.69 -12.79 9.46
N ARG A 125 4.78 -12.11 9.08
CA ARG A 125 6.13 -12.40 9.61
C ARG A 125 6.28 -12.20 11.13
N ALA A 126 5.45 -11.35 11.74
CA ALA A 126 5.48 -11.17 13.19
C ALA A 126 4.84 -12.37 13.93
N PHE A 127 3.89 -13.05 13.29
CA PHE A 127 3.22 -14.24 13.83
C PHE A 127 3.93 -15.55 13.42
N ASP A 128 4.51 -15.61 12.22
CA ASP A 128 5.27 -16.76 11.69
C ASP A 128 6.70 -16.78 12.26
N ARG A 129 6.86 -17.30 13.49
CA ARG A 129 8.13 -17.28 14.23
C ARG A 129 9.10 -18.39 13.83
N ASP A 130 8.60 -19.50 13.32
CA ASP A 130 9.35 -20.65 12.83
C ASP A 130 9.64 -20.57 11.32
N GLY A 131 8.95 -19.68 10.60
CA GLY A 131 9.23 -19.40 9.19
C GLY A 131 8.74 -20.51 8.27
N ASP A 132 7.75 -21.29 8.70
CA ASP A 132 7.18 -22.39 7.94
C ASP A 132 6.11 -21.92 6.93
N GLY A 133 5.75 -20.64 6.97
CA GLY A 133 4.74 -20.04 6.11
C GLY A 133 3.30 -20.31 6.57
N ILE A 134 3.09 -20.68 7.83
CA ILE A 134 1.78 -20.96 8.42
C ILE A 134 1.67 -20.20 9.76
N ILE A 135 0.53 -19.54 9.97
CA ILE A 135 0.23 -18.91 11.27
C ILE A 135 -1.02 -19.53 11.89
N LYS A 136 -0.99 -19.73 13.21
CA LYS A 136 -2.15 -20.15 13.99
C LYS A 136 -2.65 -18.98 14.81
N LEU A 137 -3.86 -18.52 14.50
CA LEU A 137 -4.51 -17.41 15.18
C LEU A 137 -5.77 -17.88 15.89
N ASN A 138 -6.02 -17.35 17.08
CA ASN A 138 -7.34 -17.41 17.69
C ASN A 138 -8.26 -16.32 17.11
N VAL A 139 -9.56 -16.37 17.46
CA VAL A 139 -10.56 -15.43 16.92
C VAL A 139 -10.23 -13.97 17.25
N PHE A 140 -9.71 -13.70 18.44
CA PHE A 140 -9.35 -12.33 18.85
C PHE A 140 -8.18 -11.80 18.02
N GLU A 141 -7.12 -12.59 17.85
CA GLU A 141 -5.95 -12.24 17.03
C GLU A 141 -6.34 -12.04 15.56
N TRP A 142 -7.22 -12.89 15.02
CA TRP A 142 -7.73 -12.76 13.66
C TRP A 142 -8.52 -11.46 13.46
N LEU A 143 -9.41 -11.13 14.40
CA LEU A 143 -10.18 -9.88 14.33
C LEU A 143 -9.27 -8.65 14.45
N GLN A 144 -8.29 -8.69 15.35
CA GLN A 144 -7.32 -7.60 15.49
C GLN A 144 -6.52 -7.41 14.18
N LEU A 145 -6.09 -8.50 13.55
CA LEU A 145 -5.33 -8.45 12.30
C LEU A 145 -6.17 -7.95 11.12
N THR A 146 -7.45 -8.31 11.03
CA THR A 146 -8.28 -8.00 9.86
C THR A 146 -9.10 -6.72 9.94
N MET A 147 -9.41 -6.24 11.15
CA MET A 147 -10.22 -5.03 11.34
C MET A 147 -9.38 -3.76 11.50
N TYR A 148 -8.17 -3.88 12.04
CA TYR A 148 -7.30 -2.73 12.27
C TYR A 148 -6.29 -2.51 11.14
N ALA A 149 -5.90 -3.58 10.41
CA ALA A 149 -4.94 -3.50 9.30
C ALA A 149 -5.62 -3.28 7.93
#